data_AF-A0A949LBE7-F1
#
_entry.id   AF-A0A949LBE7-F1
#
_cell.length_a   1.000
_cell.length_b   1.000
_cell.length_c   1.000
_cell.angle_alpha   90.00
_cell.angle_beta   90.00
_cell.angle_gamma   90.00
#
_symmetry.space_group_name_H-M   'P 1'
#
loop_
_entity.id
_entity.type
_entity.pdbx_description
1 polymer ?
#
loop_
_entity_poly.entity_id
_entity_poly.type
_entity_poly.pdbx_seq_one_letter_code
_entity_poly.pdbx_strand_id
1 'polypeptide(L)'
;MNRKYDALALLSGGLDSILAMRTVMDQGLAVLGLHFMTPFFGKAHLIPFWRDHYGIEVEAVDISDRYVDMLLSGPSQGFGKWLNPCIDCKIAMLGRAVELMPAYGAAFLVSGEVLGQRPMSQRADALNVITKRAGVRDLLLRPLCARNLPPTPMEESGLVDRARLLDWRGRGRRPQYELAERYGFTEIPTPAGGCCLTEVQGAARFVQLLLYRPRPEPVDFRLARAGRQYWAGPHWLAFGRTAEDNVELEACLGPDDYVFKLAEFPGPLAVARPLAGEWSAEAVRDAASLVASYATRARRHFETTGQLVRVTVRRAGAVDTIEVAPSRETALPWAEPRPEIVREWKKTQAAGGK
;
A
#
# COMPACT_ATOMS: atom_id res chain seq x y z
N MET A 1 -23.80 12.74 11.75
CA MET A 1 -22.86 11.93 12.56
C MET A 1 -23.23 12.12 14.02
N ASN A 2 -23.76 11.10 14.70
CA ASN A 2 -24.37 11.25 16.04
C ASN A 2 -23.49 10.79 17.22
N ARG A 3 -22.27 10.31 16.97
CA ARG A 3 -21.36 9.85 18.02
C ARG A 3 -20.10 10.70 18.05
N LYS A 4 -19.80 11.25 19.24
CA LYS A 4 -18.55 11.96 19.52
C LYS A 4 -17.52 10.97 20.08
N TYR A 5 -16.25 11.20 19.76
CA TYR A 5 -15.12 10.44 20.28
C TYR A 5 -14.19 11.37 21.03
N ASP A 6 -13.51 10.89 22.06
CA ASP A 6 -12.49 11.66 22.79
C ASP A 6 -11.19 11.72 21.99
N ALA A 7 -10.88 10.65 21.23
CA ALA A 7 -9.66 10.56 20.44
C ALA A 7 -9.83 9.85 19.09
N LEU A 8 -8.99 10.23 18.13
CA LEU A 8 -8.81 9.49 16.87
C LEU A 8 -7.48 8.74 16.89
N ALA A 9 -7.48 7.45 16.59
CA ALA A 9 -6.29 6.61 16.58
C ALA A 9 -5.85 6.24 15.16
N LEU A 10 -4.56 6.37 14.84
CA LEU A 10 -4.02 5.84 13.59
C LEU A 10 -3.93 4.31 13.67
N LEU A 11 -4.89 3.62 13.04
CA LEU A 11 -4.99 2.17 13.08
C LEU A 11 -4.31 1.54 11.85
N SER A 12 -3.15 0.92 12.08
CA SER A 12 -2.42 0.20 11.02
C SER A 12 -2.91 -1.23 10.79
N GLY A 13 -3.77 -1.75 11.67
CA GLY A 13 -4.17 -3.16 11.74
C GLY A 13 -3.13 -4.09 12.37
N GLY A 14 -1.95 -3.55 12.75
CA GLY A 14 -0.96 -4.27 13.55
C GLY A 14 -1.24 -4.21 15.05
N LEU A 15 -0.64 -5.15 15.80
CA LEU A 15 -0.84 -5.30 17.23
C LEU A 15 -0.58 -3.99 18.01
N ASP A 16 0.50 -3.27 17.70
CA ASP A 16 0.86 -2.05 18.42
C ASP A 16 -0.25 -0.96 18.32
N SER A 17 -0.89 -0.79 17.15
CA SER A 17 -1.98 0.18 17.01
C SER A 17 -3.26 -0.24 17.72
N ILE A 18 -3.55 -1.55 17.75
CA ILE A 18 -4.72 -2.09 18.46
C ILE A 18 -4.54 -1.93 19.97
N LEU A 19 -3.38 -2.34 20.50
CA LEU A 19 -3.05 -2.19 21.92
C LEU A 19 -3.05 -0.72 22.34
N ALA A 20 -2.54 0.19 21.51
CA ALA A 20 -2.58 1.62 21.81
C ALA A 20 -4.01 2.16 21.97
N MET A 21 -4.94 1.74 21.10
CA MET A 21 -6.35 2.10 21.24
C MET A 21 -6.92 1.54 22.53
N ARG A 22 -6.71 0.24 22.80
CA ARG A 22 -7.22 -0.42 24.00
C ARG A 22 -6.70 0.21 25.30
N THR A 23 -5.41 0.55 25.36
CA THR A 23 -4.81 1.23 26.53
C THR A 23 -5.52 2.55 26.85
N VAL A 24 -5.98 3.29 25.84
CA VAL A 24 -6.74 4.54 26.04
C VAL A 24 -8.21 4.24 26.37
N MET A 25 -8.82 3.28 25.68
CA MET A 25 -10.21 2.86 25.93
C MET A 25 -10.43 2.28 27.33
N ASP A 26 -9.45 1.57 27.89
CA ASP A 26 -9.51 1.05 29.26
C ASP A 26 -9.63 2.17 30.30
N GLN A 27 -9.28 3.41 29.94
CA GLN A 27 -9.48 4.58 30.78
C GLN A 27 -10.90 5.17 30.70
N GLY A 28 -11.80 4.54 29.95
CA GLY A 28 -13.19 4.98 29.80
C GLY A 28 -13.41 5.97 28.65
N LEU A 29 -12.39 6.20 27.80
CA LEU A 29 -12.46 7.13 26.68
C LEU A 29 -12.96 6.44 25.40
N ALA A 30 -13.78 7.15 24.63
CA ALA A 30 -14.23 6.73 23.32
C ALA A 30 -13.16 7.00 22.25
N VAL A 31 -12.67 5.96 21.59
CA VAL A 31 -11.61 6.05 20.57
C VAL A 31 -12.10 5.50 19.23
N LEU A 32 -11.99 6.30 18.17
CA LEU A 32 -12.23 5.86 16.80
C LEU A 32 -10.91 5.56 16.09
N GLY A 33 -10.75 4.35 15.55
CA GLY A 33 -9.63 4.00 14.70
C GLY A 33 -9.79 4.53 13.28
N LEU A 34 -8.84 5.31 12.80
CA LEU A 34 -8.72 5.70 11.40
C LEU A 34 -7.81 4.71 10.68
N HIS A 35 -8.38 3.91 9.78
CA HIS A 35 -7.63 3.01 8.93
C HIS A 35 -7.39 3.63 7.55
N PHE A 36 -6.17 4.14 7.34
CA PHE A 36 -5.81 4.83 6.11
C PHE A 36 -5.61 3.86 4.93
N MET A 37 -6.20 4.21 3.79
CA MET A 37 -6.09 3.50 2.52
C MET A 37 -5.27 4.32 1.53
N THR A 38 -4.38 3.64 0.80
CA THR A 38 -3.56 4.17 -0.29
C THR A 38 -3.48 3.11 -1.41
N PRO A 39 -2.90 3.40 -2.57
CA PRO A 39 -2.60 2.36 -3.57
C PRO A 39 -1.66 1.27 -3.06
N PHE A 40 -0.87 1.56 -2.03
CA PHE A 40 0.22 0.73 -1.54
C PHE A 40 -0.18 -0.15 -0.36
N PHE A 41 -1.18 0.27 0.42
CA PHE A 41 -1.64 -0.45 1.60
C PHE A 41 -3.06 -0.03 2.00
N GLY A 42 -3.70 -0.88 2.79
CA GLY A 42 -5.04 -0.66 3.29
C GLY A 42 -5.85 -1.95 3.23
N LYS A 43 -6.68 -2.18 4.25
CA LYS A 43 -7.43 -3.42 4.48
C LYS A 43 -8.81 -3.12 5.05
N ALA A 44 -9.57 -2.24 4.39
CA ALA A 44 -10.92 -1.86 4.81
C ALA A 44 -11.86 -3.09 5.04
N HIS A 45 -11.66 -4.17 4.28
CA HIS A 45 -12.41 -5.43 4.46
C HIS A 45 -12.18 -6.10 5.82
N LEU A 46 -11.13 -5.75 6.58
CA LEU A 46 -10.86 -6.27 7.92
C LEU A 46 -11.55 -5.47 9.04
N ILE A 47 -12.27 -4.39 8.72
CA ILE A 47 -12.98 -3.59 9.74
C ILE A 47 -13.94 -4.44 10.57
N PRO A 48 -14.79 -5.31 10.00
CA PRO A 48 -15.64 -6.20 10.79
C PRO A 48 -14.81 -7.11 11.71
N PHE A 49 -13.75 -7.73 11.18
CA PHE A 49 -12.85 -8.57 11.96
C PHE A 49 -12.22 -7.82 13.14
N TRP A 50 -11.73 -6.59 12.94
CA TRP A 50 -11.16 -5.79 14.02
C TRP A 50 -12.19 -5.44 15.09
N ARG A 51 -13.42 -5.13 14.68
CA ARG A 51 -14.52 -4.86 15.61
C ARG A 51 -14.83 -6.08 16.47
N ASP A 52 -14.96 -7.24 15.85
CA ASP A 52 -15.42 -8.45 16.51
C ASP A 52 -14.33 -9.07 17.40
N HIS A 53 -13.06 -9.05 16.97
CA HIS A 53 -11.96 -9.67 17.71
C HIS A 53 -11.25 -8.75 18.71
N TYR A 54 -11.29 -7.43 18.50
CA TYR A 54 -10.57 -6.49 19.36
C TYR A 54 -11.48 -5.48 20.06
N GLY A 55 -12.79 -5.48 19.74
CA GLY A 55 -13.76 -4.56 20.34
C GLY A 55 -13.41 -3.10 20.07
N ILE A 56 -12.98 -2.78 18.84
CA ILE A 56 -12.63 -1.42 18.42
C ILE A 56 -13.54 -0.93 17.29
N GLU A 57 -13.85 0.37 17.30
CA GLU A 57 -14.57 1.03 16.21
C GLU A 57 -13.56 1.60 15.21
N VAL A 58 -13.86 1.44 13.91
CA VAL A 58 -12.92 1.76 12.84
C VAL A 58 -13.64 2.38 11.66
N GLU A 59 -13.02 3.41 11.10
CA GLU A 59 -13.41 4.03 9.84
C GLU A 59 -12.28 3.94 8.81
N ALA A 60 -12.61 3.58 7.58
CA ALA A 60 -11.66 3.59 6.46
C ALA A 60 -11.53 5.02 5.93
N VAL A 61 -10.29 5.50 5.78
CA VAL A 61 -10.01 6.85 5.27
C VAL A 61 -9.12 6.74 4.03
N ASP A 62 -9.67 7.01 2.86
CA ASP A 62 -8.89 7.04 1.62
C ASP A 62 -8.06 8.33 1.53
N ILE A 63 -6.75 8.18 1.36
CA ILE A 63 -5.80 9.27 1.12
C ILE A 63 -4.96 9.00 -0.13
N SER A 64 -5.47 8.22 -1.08
CA SER A 64 -4.72 7.74 -2.23
C SER A 64 -4.15 8.86 -3.07
N ASP A 65 -4.95 9.84 -3.46
CA ASP A 65 -4.50 10.99 -4.25
C ASP A 65 -3.45 11.80 -3.49
N ARG A 66 -3.73 12.15 -2.23
CA ARG A 66 -2.79 12.86 -1.35
C ARG A 66 -1.45 12.13 -1.21
N TYR A 67 -1.49 10.80 -1.15
CA TYR A 67 -0.29 9.98 -1.04
C TYR A 67 0.50 9.97 -2.36
N VAL A 68 -0.19 9.82 -3.49
CA VAL A 68 0.43 9.89 -4.82
C VAL A 68 1.06 11.26 -5.03
N ASP A 69 0.36 12.35 -4.71
CA ASP A 69 0.88 13.71 -4.80
C ASP A 69 2.14 13.92 -3.95
N MET A 70 2.16 13.38 -2.73
CA MET A 70 3.34 13.40 -1.86
C MET A 70 4.53 12.65 -2.48
N LEU A 71 4.29 11.52 -3.14
CA LEU A 71 5.34 10.78 -3.86
C LEU A 71 5.86 11.56 -5.07
N LEU A 72 4.95 12.11 -5.89
CA LEU A 72 5.29 12.83 -7.12
C LEU A 72 5.99 14.16 -6.84
N SER A 73 5.64 14.83 -5.74
CA SER A 73 6.27 16.10 -5.33
C SER A 73 7.68 15.92 -4.76
N GLY A 74 8.12 14.67 -4.56
CA GLY A 74 9.32 14.37 -3.81
C GLY A 74 9.07 14.45 -2.30
N PRO A 75 9.02 13.29 -1.59
CA PRO A 75 8.85 13.27 -0.15
C PRO A 75 9.91 14.13 0.52
N SER A 76 9.51 14.94 1.49
CA SER A 76 10.38 15.94 2.08
C SER A 76 11.54 15.35 2.88
N GLN A 77 11.43 14.09 3.31
CA GLN A 77 12.51 13.31 3.95
C GLN A 77 13.22 12.36 2.97
N GLY A 78 12.94 12.51 1.68
CA GLY A 78 13.47 11.68 0.60
C GLY A 78 12.86 10.28 0.54
N PHE A 79 13.27 9.54 -0.49
CA PHE A 79 12.78 8.19 -0.77
C PHE A 79 13.45 7.07 0.05
N GLY A 80 14.26 7.39 1.08
CA GLY A 80 14.94 6.37 1.89
C GLY A 80 15.84 5.42 1.06
N LYS A 81 15.88 4.11 1.38
CA LYS A 81 16.71 3.13 0.63
C LYS A 81 16.14 2.84 -0.77
N TRP A 82 14.86 2.49 -0.85
CA TRP A 82 14.14 2.24 -2.10
C TRP A 82 13.20 3.40 -2.40
N LEU A 83 11.89 3.22 -2.22
CA LEU A 83 10.88 4.27 -2.23
C LEU A 83 10.23 4.36 -0.86
N ASN A 84 10.98 4.57 0.22
CA ASN A 84 10.52 4.47 1.60
C ASN A 84 10.13 5.84 2.21
N PRO A 85 9.00 6.50 1.85
CA PRO A 85 8.63 7.81 2.41
C PRO A 85 8.00 7.65 3.82
N CYS A 86 8.52 6.76 4.67
CA CYS A 86 7.83 6.35 5.89
C CYS A 86 7.57 7.52 6.86
N ILE A 87 8.42 8.55 6.86
CA ILE A 87 8.22 9.74 7.68
C ILE A 87 7.12 10.63 7.06
N ASP A 88 7.22 10.95 5.77
CA ASP A 88 6.22 11.73 5.04
C ASP A 88 4.84 11.06 5.01
N CYS A 89 4.78 9.74 4.86
CA CYS A 89 3.58 8.92 5.00
C CYS A 89 2.88 9.16 6.34
N LYS A 90 3.63 9.14 7.45
CA LYS A 90 3.09 9.42 8.78
C LYS A 90 2.65 10.87 8.93
N ILE A 91 3.41 11.81 8.39
CA ILE A 91 3.05 13.23 8.38
C ILE A 91 1.72 13.44 7.65
N ALA A 92 1.54 12.83 6.47
CA ALA A 92 0.32 12.93 5.69
C ALA A 92 -0.90 12.32 6.42
N MET A 93 -0.74 11.14 7.02
CA MET A 93 -1.81 10.49 7.81
C MET A 93 -2.18 11.30 9.06
N LEU A 94 -1.18 11.82 9.79
CA LEU A 94 -1.43 12.66 10.97
C LEU A 94 -2.09 13.99 10.59
N GLY A 95 -1.63 14.64 9.53
CA GLY A 95 -2.26 15.86 9.02
C GLY A 95 -3.73 15.62 8.65
N ARG A 96 -4.02 14.51 7.96
CA ARG A 96 -5.40 14.13 7.66
C ARG A 96 -6.21 13.81 8.93
N ALA A 97 -5.62 13.18 9.93
CA ALA A 97 -6.30 12.91 11.20
C ALA A 97 -6.67 14.21 11.93
N VAL A 98 -5.79 15.23 11.94
CA VAL A 98 -6.08 16.56 12.50
C VAL A 98 -7.27 17.21 11.79
N GLU A 99 -7.30 17.18 10.45
CA GLU A 99 -8.42 17.72 9.65
C GLU A 99 -9.76 17.07 10.02
N LEU A 100 -9.75 15.80 10.43
CA LEU A 100 -10.94 15.03 10.78
C LEU A 100 -11.41 15.25 12.24
N MET A 101 -10.52 15.66 13.15
CA MET A 101 -10.85 15.81 14.58
C MET A 101 -12.14 16.63 14.85
N PRO A 102 -12.37 17.80 14.21
CA PRO A 102 -13.59 18.59 14.45
C PRO A 102 -14.87 17.84 14.07
N ALA A 103 -14.85 17.05 12.98
CA ALA A 103 -16.01 16.32 12.51
C ALA A 103 -16.44 15.20 13.47
N TYR A 104 -15.49 14.60 14.19
CA TYR A 104 -15.74 13.55 15.19
C TYR A 104 -15.79 14.07 16.63
N GLY A 105 -15.51 15.36 16.85
CA GLY A 105 -15.44 15.98 18.16
C GLY A 105 -14.25 15.53 19.02
N ALA A 106 -13.20 15.00 18.39
CA ALA A 106 -12.03 14.47 19.08
C ALA A 106 -11.09 15.55 19.59
N ALA A 107 -10.54 15.36 20.80
CA ALA A 107 -9.64 16.30 21.46
C ALA A 107 -8.17 16.00 21.18
N PHE A 108 -7.81 14.73 20.92
CA PHE A 108 -6.43 14.33 20.65
C PHE A 108 -6.32 13.13 19.69
N LEU A 109 -5.09 12.83 19.28
CA LEU A 109 -4.72 11.73 18.41
C LEU A 109 -3.96 10.64 19.18
N VAL A 110 -4.08 9.40 18.72
CA VAL A 110 -3.37 8.24 19.28
C VAL A 110 -2.56 7.54 18.17
N SER A 111 -1.34 7.10 18.47
CA SER A 111 -0.61 6.16 17.60
C SER A 111 0.00 4.99 18.38
N GLY A 112 0.10 3.83 17.72
CA GLY A 112 0.83 2.66 18.23
C GLY A 112 2.35 2.75 18.09
N GLU A 113 2.94 3.95 18.02
CA GLU A 113 4.38 4.09 17.92
C GLU A 113 5.07 3.78 19.25
N VAL A 114 6.07 2.89 19.21
CA VAL A 114 6.92 2.56 20.36
C VAL A 114 8.33 3.09 20.11
N LEU A 115 8.90 3.82 21.08
CA LEU A 115 10.20 4.47 20.94
C LEU A 115 11.31 3.44 20.69
N GLY A 116 12.01 3.58 19.57
CA GLY A 116 13.11 2.71 19.16
C GLY A 116 12.69 1.34 18.58
N GLN A 117 11.39 1.10 18.38
CA GLN A 117 10.89 -0.20 17.90
C GLN A 117 11.15 -0.41 16.41
N ARG A 118 11.01 0.64 15.59
CA ARG A 118 11.35 0.62 14.16
C ARG A 118 12.57 1.49 13.87
N PRO A 119 13.60 0.95 13.19
CA PRO A 119 14.87 1.66 12.98
C PRO A 119 14.75 2.89 12.09
N MET A 120 13.72 2.99 11.25
CA MET A 120 13.57 4.09 10.29
C MET A 120 12.64 5.22 10.77
N SER A 121 11.54 4.88 11.44
CA SER A 121 10.44 5.83 11.64
C SER A 121 9.99 5.97 13.10
N GLN A 122 10.67 5.31 14.04
CA GLN A 122 10.34 5.38 15.47
C GLN A 122 11.57 5.63 16.36
N ARG A 123 12.68 6.09 15.79
CA ARG A 123 13.78 6.68 16.56
C ARG A 123 13.35 8.04 17.12
N ALA A 124 13.98 8.51 18.19
CA ALA A 124 13.62 9.78 18.85
C ALA A 124 13.63 10.98 17.88
N ASP A 125 14.67 11.08 17.03
CA ASP A 125 14.79 12.10 15.98
C ASP A 125 13.62 12.03 15.00
N ALA A 126 13.31 10.84 14.49
CA ALA A 126 12.22 10.63 13.54
C ALA A 126 10.85 10.99 14.15
N LEU A 127 10.57 10.58 15.40
CA LEU A 127 9.32 10.92 16.09
C LEU A 127 9.18 12.44 16.27
N ASN A 128 10.26 13.13 16.60
CA ASN A 128 10.25 14.59 16.73
C ASN A 128 9.99 15.27 15.36
N VAL A 129 10.66 14.82 14.29
CA VAL A 129 10.44 15.34 12.94
C VAL A 129 9.00 15.16 12.48
N ILE A 130 8.44 13.95 12.64
CA ILE A 130 7.04 13.64 12.30
C ILE A 130 6.11 14.58 13.04
N THR A 131 6.28 14.68 14.35
CA THR A 131 5.42 15.46 15.24
C THR A 131 5.47 16.96 14.90
N LYS A 132 6.67 17.51 14.66
CA LYS A 132 6.87 18.90 14.28
C LYS A 132 6.26 19.21 12.92
N ARG A 133 6.52 18.38 11.91
CA ARG A 133 6.05 18.62 10.53
C ARG A 133 4.55 18.42 10.36
N ALA A 134 3.96 17.47 11.10
CA ALA A 134 2.51 17.28 11.11
C ALA A 134 1.78 18.30 11.99
N GLY A 135 2.49 19.09 12.81
CA GLY A 135 1.86 20.06 13.72
C GLY A 135 1.06 19.42 14.86
N VAL A 136 1.48 18.23 15.33
CA VAL A 136 0.70 17.42 16.30
C VAL A 136 1.37 17.26 17.66
N ARG A 137 2.33 18.11 18.01
CA ARG A 137 3.10 17.99 19.26
C ARG A 137 2.20 17.92 20.49
N ASP A 138 1.23 18.80 20.53
CA ASP A 138 0.34 18.97 21.67
C ASP A 138 -0.96 18.16 21.50
N LEU A 139 -1.04 17.36 20.43
CA LEU A 139 -2.23 16.58 20.06
C LEU A 139 -1.97 15.07 20.03
N LEU A 140 -0.73 14.59 19.92
CA LEU A 140 -0.44 13.18 19.64
C LEU A 140 0.04 12.42 20.88
N LEU A 141 -0.80 11.51 21.38
CA LEU A 141 -0.46 10.54 22.42
C LEU A 141 0.17 9.27 21.82
N ARG A 142 1.22 8.78 22.47
CA ARG A 142 1.84 7.47 22.18
C ARG A 142 1.74 6.56 23.40
N PRO A 143 0.55 5.98 23.68
CA PRO A 143 0.24 5.37 24.97
C PRO A 143 1.15 4.18 25.32
N LEU A 144 1.73 3.51 24.32
CA LEU A 144 2.61 2.37 24.53
C LEU A 144 4.00 2.76 25.04
N CYS A 145 4.45 4.00 24.85
CA CYS A 145 5.77 4.47 25.27
C CYS A 145 5.75 5.83 25.98
N ALA A 146 4.56 6.32 26.37
CA ALA A 146 4.33 7.66 26.88
C ALA A 146 5.23 8.02 28.07
N ARG A 147 5.51 7.06 28.96
CA ARG A 147 6.37 7.27 30.13
C ARG A 147 7.84 7.56 29.78
N ASN A 148 8.27 7.27 28.55
CA ASN A 148 9.60 7.62 28.03
C ASN A 148 9.63 8.96 27.27
N LEU A 149 8.50 9.66 27.18
CA LEU A 149 8.34 10.91 26.46
C LEU A 149 7.88 12.02 27.42
N PRO A 150 8.10 13.30 27.08
CA PRO A 150 7.48 14.41 27.80
C PRO A 150 5.95 14.22 27.86
N PRO A 151 5.30 14.63 28.97
CA PRO A 151 3.85 14.59 29.06
C PRO A 151 3.20 15.46 27.99
N THR A 152 2.04 15.04 27.54
CA THR A 152 1.18 15.74 26.59
C THR A 152 0.04 16.48 27.31
N PRO A 153 -0.63 17.48 26.69
CA PRO A 153 -1.69 18.23 27.37
C PRO A 153 -2.86 17.40 27.91
N MET A 154 -3.25 16.33 27.20
CA MET A 154 -4.25 15.36 27.67
C MET A 154 -3.78 14.58 28.89
N GLU A 155 -2.47 14.37 29.07
CA GLU A 155 -1.93 13.79 30.30
C GLU A 155 -1.89 14.82 31.44
N GLU A 156 -1.46 16.04 31.16
CA GLU A 156 -1.33 17.12 32.16
C GLU A 156 -2.68 17.59 32.70
N SER A 157 -3.71 17.64 31.85
CA SER A 157 -5.08 18.01 32.24
C SER A 157 -5.83 16.91 33.00
N GLY A 158 -5.28 15.69 33.05
CA GLY A 158 -5.96 14.53 33.64
C GLY A 158 -7.03 13.89 32.74
N LEU A 159 -7.19 14.33 31.49
CA LEU A 159 -8.06 13.66 30.51
C LEU A 159 -7.61 12.20 30.27
N VAL A 160 -6.30 11.98 30.27
CA VAL A 160 -5.65 10.67 30.21
C VAL A 160 -4.77 10.52 31.44
N ASP A 161 -5.01 9.48 32.23
CA ASP A 161 -4.18 9.12 33.37
C ASP A 161 -2.85 8.53 32.89
N ARG A 162 -1.79 9.33 33.00
CA ARG A 162 -0.40 8.94 32.66
C ARG A 162 0.09 7.74 33.45
N ALA A 163 -0.38 7.54 34.68
CA ALA A 163 0.00 6.38 35.49
C ALA A 163 -0.57 5.07 34.91
N ARG A 164 -1.55 5.12 34.02
CA ARG A 164 -2.10 3.96 33.32
C ARG A 164 -1.54 3.76 31.90
N LEU A 165 -0.63 4.64 31.46
CA LEU A 165 0.11 4.49 30.20
C LEU A 165 1.37 3.63 30.39
N LEU A 166 2.02 3.25 29.29
CA LEU A 166 3.11 2.27 29.28
C LEU A 166 4.48 2.91 29.00
N ASP A 167 5.54 2.16 29.26
CA ASP A 167 6.95 2.56 29.14
C ASP A 167 7.74 1.70 28.14
N TRP A 168 7.08 1.10 27.15
CA TRP A 168 7.77 0.24 26.20
C TRP A 168 8.76 1.01 25.34
N ARG A 169 9.90 0.38 25.08
CA ARG A 169 10.97 0.91 24.24
C ARG A 169 11.83 -0.20 23.65
N GLY A 170 12.55 0.12 22.58
CA GLY A 170 13.42 -0.81 21.88
C GLY A 170 12.66 -1.77 20.97
N ARG A 171 13.33 -2.85 20.53
CA ARG A 171 12.82 -3.74 19.48
C ARG A 171 12.07 -4.98 19.97
N GLY A 172 12.10 -5.26 21.27
CA GLY A 172 11.40 -6.40 21.85
C GLY A 172 9.88 -6.28 21.69
N ARG A 173 9.19 -7.42 21.53
CA ARG A 173 7.73 -7.48 21.41
C ARG A 173 7.03 -8.28 22.51
N ARG A 174 7.79 -8.80 23.48
CA ARG A 174 7.25 -9.63 24.57
C ARG A 174 6.10 -8.94 25.32
N PRO A 175 6.23 -7.69 25.81
CA PRO A 175 5.15 -7.10 26.59
C PRO A 175 3.88 -6.79 25.77
N GLN A 176 4.01 -6.61 24.45
CA GLN A 176 2.88 -6.51 23.53
C GLN A 176 2.06 -7.80 23.53
N TYR A 177 2.73 -8.96 23.42
CA TYR A 177 2.06 -10.26 23.43
C TYR A 177 1.43 -10.56 24.80
N GLU A 178 2.12 -10.25 25.90
CA GLU A 178 1.57 -10.38 27.26
C GLU A 178 0.31 -9.51 27.43
N LEU A 179 0.29 -8.28 26.89
CA LEU A 179 -0.89 -7.42 26.97
C LEU A 179 -2.03 -7.94 26.05
N ALA A 180 -1.72 -8.48 24.88
CA ALA A 180 -2.69 -9.10 23.99
C ALA A 180 -3.38 -10.31 24.67
N GLU A 181 -2.60 -11.13 25.37
CA GLU A 181 -3.10 -12.25 26.15
C GLU A 181 -4.02 -11.79 27.29
N ARG A 182 -3.65 -10.71 28.02
CA ARG A 182 -4.53 -10.12 29.04
C ARG A 182 -5.86 -9.61 28.48
N TYR A 183 -5.89 -9.14 27.24
CA TYR A 183 -7.13 -8.77 26.57
C TYR A 183 -7.92 -9.97 26.03
N GLY A 184 -7.36 -11.19 26.10
CA GLY A 184 -7.99 -12.40 25.56
C GLY A 184 -8.00 -12.45 24.03
N PHE A 185 -7.06 -11.77 23.36
CA PHE A 185 -6.98 -11.81 21.90
C PHE A 185 -6.56 -13.20 21.43
N THR A 186 -7.48 -13.88 20.74
CA THR A 186 -7.24 -15.21 20.15
C THR A 186 -6.53 -15.14 18.81
N GLU A 187 -6.79 -14.07 18.05
CA GLU A 187 -6.13 -13.76 16.79
C GLU A 187 -5.13 -12.64 17.03
N ILE A 188 -3.84 -12.94 16.99
CA ILE A 188 -2.79 -11.92 17.17
C ILE A 188 -2.27 -11.53 15.79
N PRO A 189 -2.36 -10.23 15.39
CA PRO A 189 -1.80 -9.79 14.13
C PRO A 189 -0.32 -10.10 14.08
N THR A 190 0.11 -10.82 13.05
CA THR A 190 1.53 -11.05 12.81
C THR A 190 2.21 -9.69 12.61
N PRO A 191 3.45 -9.51 13.11
CA PRO A 191 4.21 -8.29 12.82
C PRO A 191 4.24 -8.08 11.31
N ALA A 192 3.58 -7.03 10.83
CA ALA A 192 3.45 -6.80 9.41
C ALA A 192 4.85 -6.72 8.77
N GLY A 193 4.98 -7.31 7.57
CA GLY A 193 6.09 -7.06 6.67
C GLY A 193 6.26 -5.55 6.39
N GLY A 194 7.38 -5.19 5.79
CA GLY A 194 7.57 -3.82 5.29
C GLY A 194 6.45 -3.40 4.33
N CYS A 195 6.25 -2.10 4.15
CA CYS A 195 5.39 -1.61 3.07
C CYS A 195 5.96 -2.06 1.71
N CYS A 196 5.15 -2.32 0.69
CA CYS A 196 5.63 -2.72 -0.65
C CYS A 196 6.62 -1.70 -1.27
N LEU A 197 6.50 -0.44 -0.87
CA LEU A 197 7.42 0.65 -1.18
C LEU A 197 8.83 0.49 -0.59
N THR A 198 8.94 -0.31 0.47
CA THR A 198 10.20 -0.67 1.14
C THR A 198 10.82 -1.95 0.61
N GLU A 199 10.14 -2.62 -0.32
CA GLU A 199 10.61 -3.84 -0.98
C GLU A 199 11.25 -3.48 -2.31
N VAL A 200 12.37 -4.14 -2.60
CA VAL A 200 13.17 -3.84 -3.80
C VAL A 200 12.38 -4.05 -5.10
N GLN A 201 11.59 -5.13 -5.17
CA GLN A 201 10.79 -5.46 -6.35
C GLN A 201 9.57 -4.54 -6.49
N GLY A 202 8.91 -4.21 -5.38
CA GLY A 202 7.81 -3.24 -5.38
C GLY A 202 8.30 -1.88 -5.88
N ALA A 203 9.41 -1.39 -5.34
CA ALA A 203 10.00 -0.12 -5.75
C ALA A 203 10.39 -0.10 -7.25
N ALA A 204 10.98 -1.16 -7.78
CA ALA A 204 11.36 -1.24 -9.19
C ALA A 204 10.14 -1.10 -10.12
N ARG A 205 9.02 -1.78 -9.78
CA ARG A 205 7.76 -1.69 -10.52
C ARG A 205 7.20 -0.26 -10.56
N PHE A 206 7.20 0.42 -9.42
CA PHE A 206 6.69 1.79 -9.33
C PHE A 206 7.60 2.81 -10.01
N VAL A 207 8.92 2.65 -9.91
CA VAL A 207 9.87 3.51 -10.65
C VAL A 207 9.70 3.34 -12.16
N GLN A 208 9.52 2.12 -12.64
CA GLN A 208 9.23 1.87 -14.05
C GLN A 208 7.98 2.64 -14.51
N LEU A 209 6.90 2.58 -13.74
CA LEU A 209 5.68 3.36 -14.02
C LEU A 209 5.98 4.88 -14.08
N LEU A 210 6.73 5.41 -13.11
CA LEU A 210 7.08 6.83 -13.03
C LEU A 210 7.95 7.33 -14.19
N LEU A 211 8.70 6.45 -14.85
CA LEU A 211 9.51 6.80 -16.02
C LEU A 211 8.67 7.03 -17.28
N TYR A 212 7.56 6.30 -17.42
CA TYR A 212 6.72 6.33 -18.63
C TYR A 212 5.42 7.10 -18.45
N ARG A 213 4.98 7.31 -17.20
CA ARG A 213 3.77 8.09 -16.89
C ARG A 213 4.12 9.21 -15.90
N PRO A 214 4.23 10.48 -16.35
CA PRO A 214 4.61 11.60 -15.48
C PRO A 214 3.61 11.89 -14.35
N ARG A 215 2.33 11.61 -14.58
CA ARG A 215 1.26 11.69 -13.56
C ARG A 215 0.46 10.39 -13.54
N PRO A 216 0.97 9.35 -12.87
CA PRO A 216 0.19 8.15 -12.61
C PRO A 216 -0.91 8.45 -11.59
N GLU A 217 -2.06 7.84 -11.79
CA GLU A 217 -3.19 7.89 -10.88
C GLU A 217 -3.06 6.78 -9.81
N PRO A 218 -3.81 6.86 -8.69
CA PRO A 218 -3.88 5.78 -7.71
C PRO A 218 -4.08 4.38 -8.29
N VAL A 219 -4.93 4.27 -9.32
CA VAL A 219 -5.23 2.99 -9.98
C VAL A 219 -4.02 2.42 -10.73
N ASP A 220 -3.13 3.27 -11.25
CA ASP A 220 -1.91 2.79 -11.91
C ASP A 220 -0.95 2.14 -10.91
N PHE A 221 -0.80 2.70 -9.72
CA PHE A 221 0.01 2.08 -8.68
C PHE A 221 -0.59 0.77 -8.18
N ARG A 222 -1.92 0.65 -8.12
CA ARG A 222 -2.60 -0.62 -7.83
C ARG A 222 -2.35 -1.64 -8.93
N LEU A 223 -2.50 -1.25 -10.20
CA LEU A 223 -2.21 -2.12 -11.34
C LEU A 223 -0.74 -2.57 -11.36
N ALA A 224 0.21 -1.67 -11.07
CA ALA A 224 1.65 -1.96 -11.02
C ALA A 224 2.04 -2.89 -9.85
N ARG A 225 1.18 -2.99 -8.85
CA ARG A 225 1.38 -3.88 -7.70
C ARG A 225 0.91 -5.32 -7.99
N ALA A 226 -0.18 -5.49 -8.71
CA ALA A 226 -0.83 -6.77 -8.95
C ALA A 226 0.00 -7.68 -9.89
N GLY A 227 0.05 -8.99 -9.61
CA GLY A 227 0.62 -9.98 -10.53
C GLY A 227 2.04 -9.72 -11.06
N ARG A 228 2.23 -10.10 -12.33
CA ARG A 228 3.46 -9.89 -13.13
C ARG A 228 3.40 -8.55 -13.84
N GLN A 229 4.56 -7.95 -14.02
CA GLN A 229 4.70 -6.61 -14.59
C GLN A 229 5.76 -6.67 -15.69
N TYR A 230 5.34 -6.71 -16.95
CA TYR A 230 6.22 -6.78 -18.11
C TYR A 230 6.20 -5.47 -18.88
N TRP A 231 7.39 -5.06 -19.33
CA TRP A 231 7.61 -3.81 -20.04
C TRP A 231 8.43 -4.05 -21.30
N ALA A 232 8.05 -3.40 -22.39
CA ALA A 232 8.82 -3.32 -23.63
C ALA A 232 8.76 -1.87 -24.16
N GLY A 233 9.74 -1.06 -23.78
CA GLY A 233 9.67 0.39 -23.99
C GLY A 233 8.45 0.98 -23.28
N PRO A 234 7.59 1.76 -23.97
CA PRO A 234 6.39 2.35 -23.37
C PRO A 234 5.21 1.37 -23.21
N HIS A 235 5.37 0.13 -23.68
CA HIS A 235 4.31 -0.88 -23.57
C HIS A 235 4.36 -1.51 -22.18
N TRP A 236 3.27 -1.32 -21.43
CA TRP A 236 3.08 -1.89 -20.10
C TRP A 236 2.03 -3.01 -20.14
N LEU A 237 2.44 -4.21 -19.75
CA LEU A 237 1.60 -5.40 -19.67
C LEU A 237 1.63 -5.98 -18.25
N ALA A 238 0.47 -6.09 -17.62
CA ALA A 238 0.29 -6.72 -16.31
C ALA A 238 -0.55 -8.00 -16.43
N PHE A 239 -0.18 -9.08 -15.76
CA PHE A 239 -1.00 -10.31 -15.78
C PHE A 239 -0.82 -11.20 -14.55
N GLY A 240 -1.90 -11.91 -14.19
CA GLY A 240 -1.99 -12.59 -12.91
C GLY A 240 -1.06 -13.79 -12.77
N ARG A 241 -0.61 -14.05 -11.53
CA ARG A 241 0.06 -15.31 -11.14
C ARG A 241 -0.93 -16.25 -10.46
N THR A 242 -1.93 -15.68 -9.78
CA THR A 242 -2.99 -16.40 -9.08
C THR A 242 -4.38 -15.88 -9.45
N ALA A 243 -5.43 -16.49 -8.92
CA ALA A 243 -6.79 -16.03 -9.10
C ALA A 243 -7.03 -14.68 -8.40
N GLU A 244 -6.40 -14.47 -7.25
CA GLU A 244 -6.47 -13.21 -6.50
C GLU A 244 -5.84 -12.06 -7.29
N ASP A 245 -4.68 -12.30 -7.94
CA ASP A 245 -4.09 -11.30 -8.85
C ASP A 245 -5.06 -10.94 -9.98
N ASN A 246 -5.78 -11.92 -10.55
CA ASN A 246 -6.74 -11.65 -11.62
C ASN A 246 -7.88 -10.74 -11.14
N VAL A 247 -8.37 -10.94 -9.91
CA VAL A 247 -9.39 -10.08 -9.29
C VAL A 247 -8.84 -8.67 -9.09
N GLU A 248 -7.60 -8.53 -8.60
CA GLU A 248 -6.95 -7.22 -8.43
C GLU A 248 -6.75 -6.49 -9.76
N LEU A 249 -6.34 -7.20 -10.81
CA LEU A 249 -6.19 -6.67 -12.17
C LEU A 249 -7.54 -6.21 -12.74
N GLU A 250 -8.59 -7.02 -12.58
CA GLU A 250 -9.93 -6.69 -13.07
C GLU A 250 -10.50 -5.44 -12.38
N ALA A 251 -10.25 -5.27 -11.09
CA ALA A 251 -10.63 -4.08 -10.33
C ALA A 251 -9.87 -2.81 -10.76
N CYS A 252 -8.78 -2.95 -11.52
CA CYS A 252 -7.99 -1.82 -12.00
C CYS A 252 -8.31 -1.40 -13.44
N LEU A 253 -9.20 -2.11 -14.15
CA LEU A 253 -9.46 -1.86 -15.58
C LEU A 253 -9.98 -0.45 -15.86
N GLY A 254 -9.34 0.20 -16.82
CA GLY A 254 -9.80 1.43 -17.46
C GLY A 254 -10.49 1.16 -18.80
N PRO A 255 -11.17 2.17 -19.37
CA PRO A 255 -11.92 2.03 -20.62
C PRO A 255 -11.02 1.71 -21.84
N ASP A 256 -9.79 2.22 -21.83
CA ASP A 256 -8.85 2.09 -22.96
C ASP A 256 -7.88 0.92 -22.85
N ASP A 257 -7.94 0.17 -21.73
CA ASP A 257 -7.06 -0.98 -21.51
C ASP A 257 -7.40 -2.11 -22.50
N TYR A 258 -6.35 -2.77 -23.00
CA TYR A 258 -6.50 -4.04 -23.70
C TYR A 258 -6.57 -5.17 -22.67
N VAL A 259 -7.57 -6.02 -22.76
CA VAL A 259 -7.76 -7.17 -21.88
C VAL A 259 -7.60 -8.46 -22.68
N PHE A 260 -6.60 -9.25 -22.33
CA PHE A 260 -6.32 -10.52 -22.98
C PHE A 260 -6.82 -11.68 -22.12
N LYS A 261 -7.55 -12.61 -22.76
CA LYS A 261 -7.97 -13.89 -22.19
C LYS A 261 -7.76 -14.99 -23.22
N LEU A 262 -7.30 -16.15 -22.80
CA LEU A 262 -7.25 -17.32 -23.67
C LEU A 262 -8.69 -17.83 -23.90
N ALA A 263 -9.06 -18.08 -25.15
CA ALA A 263 -10.42 -18.48 -25.49
C ALA A 263 -10.76 -19.92 -25.05
N GLU A 264 -9.77 -20.82 -25.14
CA GLU A 264 -9.98 -22.27 -25.05
C GLU A 264 -9.26 -22.91 -23.87
N PHE A 265 -8.38 -22.16 -23.21
CA PHE A 265 -7.51 -22.68 -22.16
C PHE A 265 -7.59 -21.82 -20.90
N PRO A 266 -7.50 -22.42 -19.71
CA PRO A 266 -7.28 -21.66 -18.50
C PRO A 266 -5.92 -20.96 -18.58
N GLY A 267 -5.91 -19.68 -18.24
CA GLY A 267 -4.72 -18.84 -18.26
C GLY A 267 -4.91 -17.55 -17.47
N PRO A 268 -3.86 -16.73 -17.36
CA PRO A 268 -3.93 -15.48 -16.61
C PRO A 268 -4.84 -14.46 -17.32
N LEU A 269 -5.50 -13.62 -16.52
CA LEU A 269 -6.03 -12.35 -17.03
C LEU A 269 -4.83 -11.44 -17.30
N ALA A 270 -4.73 -10.88 -18.49
CA ALA A 270 -3.73 -9.87 -18.80
C ALA A 270 -4.38 -8.54 -19.17
N VAL A 271 -3.75 -7.46 -18.74
CA VAL A 271 -4.16 -6.08 -18.97
C VAL A 271 -2.96 -5.34 -19.53
N ALA A 272 -3.10 -4.78 -20.73
CA ALA A 272 -2.17 -3.79 -21.23
C ALA A 272 -2.78 -2.40 -21.13
N ARG A 273 -2.08 -1.52 -20.42
CA ARG A 273 -2.49 -0.12 -20.28
C ARG A 273 -1.74 0.74 -21.27
N PRO A 274 -2.42 1.37 -22.25
CA PRO A 274 -1.78 2.29 -23.16
C PRO A 274 -1.31 3.53 -22.40
N LEU A 275 -0.02 3.86 -22.51
CA LEU A 275 0.59 5.06 -21.89
C LEU A 275 0.79 6.20 -22.89
N ALA A 276 0.85 5.89 -24.17
CA ALA A 276 1.06 6.84 -25.25
C ALA A 276 0.35 6.37 -26.52
N GLY A 277 -0.95 6.68 -26.63
CA GLY A 277 -1.78 6.26 -27.75
C GLY A 277 -2.04 4.75 -27.79
N GLU A 278 -2.70 4.32 -28.87
CA GLU A 278 -3.08 2.93 -29.07
C GLU A 278 -1.86 2.05 -29.39
N TRP A 279 -1.90 0.79 -28.99
CA TRP A 279 -0.89 -0.19 -29.38
C TRP A 279 -1.11 -0.61 -30.82
N SER A 280 0.00 -0.81 -31.56
CA SER A 280 -0.08 -1.38 -32.90
C SER A 280 -0.58 -2.82 -32.87
N ALA A 281 -1.13 -3.31 -33.99
CA ALA A 281 -1.60 -4.68 -34.09
C ALA A 281 -0.48 -5.70 -33.82
N GLU A 282 0.76 -5.36 -34.19
CA GLU A 282 1.95 -6.17 -33.92
C GLU A 282 2.24 -6.24 -32.42
N ALA A 283 2.21 -5.11 -31.71
CA ALA A 283 2.43 -5.08 -30.26
C ALA A 283 1.36 -5.86 -29.50
N VAL A 284 0.09 -5.75 -29.92
CA VAL A 284 -1.02 -6.55 -29.35
C VAL A 284 -0.82 -8.04 -29.59
N ARG A 285 -0.45 -8.44 -30.81
CA ARG A 285 -0.16 -9.85 -31.15
C ARG A 285 1.03 -10.39 -30.37
N ASP A 286 2.08 -9.60 -30.22
CA ASP A 286 3.30 -9.96 -29.49
C ASP A 286 3.02 -10.18 -28.00
N ALA A 287 2.25 -9.26 -27.38
CA ALA A 287 1.79 -9.41 -26.00
C ALA A 287 0.91 -10.66 -25.79
N ALA A 288 0.01 -10.95 -26.73
CA ALA A 288 -0.83 -12.14 -26.65
C ALA A 288 -0.02 -13.45 -26.74
N SER A 289 1.01 -13.49 -27.59
CA SER A 289 1.98 -14.59 -27.65
C SER A 289 2.67 -14.80 -26.31
N LEU A 290 3.13 -13.71 -25.68
CA LEU A 290 3.74 -13.76 -24.35
C LEU A 290 2.76 -14.30 -23.31
N VAL A 291 1.55 -13.73 -23.22
CA VAL A 291 0.53 -14.14 -22.23
C VAL A 291 0.16 -15.62 -22.39
N ALA A 292 -0.04 -16.08 -23.63
CA ALA A 292 -0.37 -17.48 -23.91
C ALA A 292 0.73 -18.44 -23.43
N SER A 293 2.00 -18.02 -23.42
CA SER A 293 3.12 -18.84 -22.94
C SER A 293 3.08 -19.14 -21.42
N TYR A 294 2.30 -18.36 -20.65
CA TYR A 294 2.09 -18.59 -19.22
C TYR A 294 0.91 -19.54 -18.92
N ALA A 295 0.13 -19.92 -19.94
CA ALA A 295 -0.88 -20.95 -19.82
C ALA A 295 -0.28 -22.32 -20.17
N THR A 296 0.01 -23.15 -19.16
CA THR A 296 0.67 -24.45 -19.35
C THR A 296 -0.05 -25.36 -20.35
N ARG A 297 -1.40 -25.37 -20.33
CA ARG A 297 -2.20 -26.19 -21.26
C ARG A 297 -2.13 -25.69 -22.70
N ALA A 298 -2.20 -24.37 -22.88
CA ALA A 298 -2.08 -23.75 -24.19
C ALA A 298 -0.71 -23.99 -24.82
N ARG A 299 0.36 -23.81 -24.02
CA ARG A 299 1.73 -24.09 -24.47
C ARG A 299 1.91 -25.55 -24.90
N ARG A 300 1.48 -26.51 -24.07
CA ARG A 300 1.55 -27.94 -24.41
C ARG A 300 0.74 -28.31 -25.66
N HIS A 301 -0.42 -27.69 -25.83
CA HIS A 301 -1.24 -27.90 -27.02
C HIS A 301 -0.50 -27.47 -28.30
N PHE A 302 0.09 -26.27 -28.30
CA PHE A 302 0.90 -25.80 -29.42
C PHE A 302 2.14 -26.69 -29.66
N GLU A 303 2.88 -27.05 -28.60
CA GLU A 303 4.06 -27.94 -28.69
C GLU A 303 3.72 -29.33 -29.28
N THR A 304 2.51 -29.84 -29.01
CA THR A 304 2.10 -31.19 -29.46
C THR A 304 1.49 -31.18 -30.86
N THR A 305 0.73 -30.13 -31.21
CA THR A 305 -0.13 -30.13 -32.41
C THR A 305 0.34 -29.16 -33.49
N GLY A 306 1.20 -28.20 -33.15
CA GLY A 306 1.53 -27.06 -34.02
C GLY A 306 0.40 -26.05 -34.22
N GLN A 307 -0.78 -26.27 -33.61
CA GLN A 307 -1.94 -25.39 -33.77
C GLN A 307 -1.80 -24.13 -32.91
N LEU A 308 -2.02 -22.97 -33.53
CA LEU A 308 -2.00 -21.68 -32.86
C LEU A 308 -3.09 -21.60 -31.79
N VAL A 309 -2.82 -20.83 -30.73
CA VAL A 309 -3.75 -20.63 -29.63
C VAL A 309 -4.55 -19.36 -29.87
N ARG A 310 -5.86 -19.42 -29.63
CA ARG A 310 -6.76 -18.26 -29.72
C ARG A 310 -6.76 -17.45 -28.42
N VAL A 311 -6.45 -16.17 -28.54
CA VAL A 311 -6.52 -15.17 -27.46
C VAL A 311 -7.57 -14.14 -27.85
N THR A 312 -8.55 -13.92 -26.99
CA THR A 312 -9.51 -12.82 -27.14
C THR A 312 -8.89 -11.55 -26.57
N VAL A 313 -8.92 -10.46 -27.33
CA VAL A 313 -8.50 -9.13 -26.91
C VAL A 313 -9.72 -8.23 -26.87
N ARG A 314 -10.07 -7.72 -25.70
CA ARG A 314 -11.15 -6.77 -25.51
C ARG A 314 -10.59 -5.37 -25.28
N ARG A 315 -11.14 -4.37 -25.98
CA ARG A 315 -10.84 -2.94 -25.77
C ARG A 315 -12.03 -2.09 -26.17
N ALA A 316 -12.38 -1.08 -25.37
CA ALA A 316 -13.50 -0.16 -25.65
C ALA A 316 -14.82 -0.86 -26.07
N GLY A 317 -15.09 -2.05 -25.51
CA GLY A 317 -16.27 -2.87 -25.86
C GLY A 317 -16.14 -3.74 -27.10
N ALA A 318 -15.16 -3.48 -27.98
CA ALA A 318 -14.82 -4.36 -29.09
C ALA A 318 -14.08 -5.60 -28.59
N VAL A 319 -14.31 -6.74 -29.25
CA VAL A 319 -13.65 -8.01 -28.95
C VAL A 319 -13.12 -8.59 -30.26
N ASP A 320 -11.80 -8.72 -30.33
CA ASP A 320 -11.09 -9.38 -31.42
C ASP A 320 -10.55 -10.73 -30.95
N THR A 321 -10.38 -11.67 -31.88
CA THR A 321 -9.69 -12.93 -31.61
C THR A 321 -8.45 -13.02 -32.47
N ILE A 322 -7.32 -13.27 -31.83
CA ILE A 322 -6.01 -13.41 -32.49
C ILE A 322 -5.44 -14.80 -32.24
N GLU A 323 -4.86 -15.36 -33.29
CA GLU A 323 -4.17 -16.65 -33.25
C GLU A 323 -2.67 -16.40 -33.09
N VAL A 324 -2.07 -17.01 -32.05
CA VAL A 324 -0.67 -16.81 -31.71
C VAL A 324 0.01 -18.13 -31.33
N ALA A 325 1.30 -18.23 -31.65
CA ALA A 325 2.18 -19.23 -31.07
C ALA A 325 2.56 -18.77 -29.65
N PRO A 326 2.32 -19.56 -28.58
CA PRO A 326 2.78 -19.22 -27.23
C PRO A 326 4.31 -19.15 -27.18
N SER A 327 4.88 -17.99 -26.89
CA SER A 327 6.34 -17.83 -26.78
C SER A 327 6.73 -16.85 -25.67
N ARG A 328 7.86 -17.11 -25.01
CA ARG A 328 8.49 -16.14 -24.09
C ARG A 328 9.55 -15.28 -24.77
N GLU A 329 10.00 -15.71 -25.95
CA GLU A 329 10.91 -14.99 -26.82
C GLU A 329 10.07 -14.45 -27.98
N THR A 330 9.68 -13.19 -27.86
CA THR A 330 8.85 -12.50 -28.83
C THR A 330 9.64 -11.35 -29.48
N ALA A 331 9.05 -10.64 -30.44
CA ALA A 331 9.74 -9.56 -31.16
C ALA A 331 10.01 -8.36 -30.25
N LEU A 332 9.12 -8.10 -29.28
CA LEU A 332 9.33 -7.08 -28.27
C LEU A 332 10.12 -7.65 -27.07
N PRO A 333 11.11 -6.91 -26.53
CA PRO A 333 11.96 -7.39 -25.46
C PRO A 333 11.29 -7.26 -24.09
N TRP A 334 10.20 -7.99 -23.87
CA TRP A 334 9.44 -7.93 -22.63
C TRP A 334 10.28 -8.37 -21.42
N ALA A 335 10.38 -7.50 -20.42
CA ALA A 335 11.09 -7.81 -19.19
C ALA A 335 10.35 -7.28 -17.94
N GLU A 336 10.55 -7.95 -16.80
CA GLU A 336 10.16 -7.37 -15.51
C GLU A 336 11.15 -6.26 -15.10
N PRO A 337 10.69 -5.18 -14.45
CA PRO A 337 11.57 -4.11 -13.96
C PRO A 337 12.62 -4.66 -13.01
N ARG A 338 13.89 -4.28 -13.23
CA ARG A 338 15.00 -4.74 -12.39
C ARG A 338 15.34 -3.72 -11.30
N PRO A 339 15.79 -4.15 -10.11
CA PRO A 339 16.11 -3.27 -8.98
C PRO A 339 17.03 -2.09 -9.27
N GLU A 340 17.92 -2.20 -10.25
CA GLU A 340 18.91 -1.19 -10.62
C GLU A 340 18.25 0.13 -11.04
N ILE A 341 17.06 0.05 -11.65
CA ILE A 341 16.30 1.22 -12.13
C ILE A 341 16.00 2.22 -11.02
N VAL A 342 15.81 1.73 -9.78
CA VAL A 342 15.50 2.59 -8.63
C VAL A 342 16.69 3.47 -8.29
N ARG A 343 17.91 2.94 -8.39
CA ARG A 343 19.13 3.71 -8.08
C ARG A 343 19.37 4.78 -9.14
N GLU A 344 19.18 4.44 -10.41
CA GLU A 344 19.33 5.36 -11.54
C GLU A 344 18.31 6.49 -11.48
N TRP A 345 17.03 6.15 -11.29
CA TRP A 345 15.96 7.13 -11.14
C TRP A 345 16.20 8.07 -9.96
N LYS A 346 16.67 7.58 -8.81
CA LYS A 346 16.97 8.47 -7.66
C LYS A 346 18.12 9.44 -7.94
N LYS A 347 19.11 9.06 -8.76
CA LYS A 347 20.18 9.98 -9.17
C LYS A 347 19.62 11.12 -10.01
N THR A 348 18.65 10.86 -10.89
CA THR A 348 18.03 11.92 -11.71
C THR A 348 17.18 12.86 -10.85
N GLN A 349 16.42 12.33 -9.88
CA GLN A 349 15.67 13.16 -8.93
C GLN A 349 16.59 14.08 -8.10
N ALA A 350 17.75 13.58 -7.65
CA ALA A 350 18.71 14.38 -6.90
C ALA A 350 19.42 15.44 -7.77
N ALA A 351 19.55 15.21 -9.07
CA ALA A 351 20.17 16.15 -10.00
C ALA A 351 19.20 17.26 -10.45
N GLY A 352 17.90 16.96 -10.58
CA GLY A 352 16.87 17.94 -10.97
C GLY A 352 16.33 18.82 -9.85
N GLY A 353 16.69 18.54 -8.59
CA GLY A 353 16.32 19.35 -7.42
C GLY A 353 17.40 20.36 -6.97
N LYS A 354 18.38 20.65 -7.82
CA LYS A 354 19.42 21.68 -7.60
C LYS A 354 19.16 22.93 -8.40
#